data_AF-A0A3C1KLV5-F1
#
_entry.id   AF-A0A3C1KLV5-F1
#
_cell.length_a   1.000
_cell.length_b   1.000
_cell.length_c   1.000
_cell.angle_alpha   90.00
_cell.angle_beta   90.00
_cell.angle_gamma   90.00
#
_symmetry.space_group_name_H-M   'P 1'
#
loop_
_entity.id
_entity.type
_entity.pdbx_description
1 polymer ?
#
loop_
_entity_poly.entity_id
_entity_poly.type
_entity_poly.pdbx_seq_one_letter_code
_entity_poly.pdbx_strand_id
1 'polypeptide(L)'
;DGPLSKMMKPGMGTYDRFKAMFEQYSQEAGKQQYLIPYFIAAHPGTRDEDMMNLALWLKRNKFRADQVQTFYPSPMATATAMYHSGKNPLKRVSRQSDSMPTVRKLSQRRLHKAFLRYHDPENWPELRTALKKMGRADLIGNGKLHLVPPRQPAKRHATVPAGTRAFATQHNGLPRNPARRKRR
;
A
#
# COMPACT_ATOMS: atom_id res chain seq x y z
N ASP A 1 -13.82 11.76 11.08
CA ASP A 1 -12.43 11.64 11.56
C ASP A 1 -11.76 10.46 10.88
N GLY A 2 -10.83 10.70 9.96
CA GLY A 2 -10.12 9.66 9.21
C GLY A 2 -8.60 9.90 9.23
N PRO A 3 -7.79 9.06 8.58
CA PRO A 3 -6.32 9.13 8.69
C PRO A 3 -5.72 10.48 8.30
N LEU A 4 -6.31 11.22 7.34
CA LEU A 4 -5.84 12.54 6.93
C LEU A 4 -5.83 13.57 8.07
N SER A 5 -6.84 13.58 8.95
CA SER A 5 -6.88 14.52 10.09
C SER A 5 -5.78 14.24 11.10
N LYS A 6 -5.29 13.00 11.18
CA LYS A 6 -4.15 12.59 12.02
C LYS A 6 -2.80 12.90 11.38
N MET A 7 -2.79 13.15 10.07
CA MET A 7 -1.61 13.59 9.31
C MET A 7 -1.55 15.11 9.15
N MET A 8 -2.48 15.86 9.77
CA MET A 8 -2.65 17.31 9.57
C MET A 8 -2.87 17.67 8.09
N LYS A 9 -3.45 16.74 7.32
CA LYS A 9 -3.75 16.94 5.90
C LYS A 9 -5.22 17.35 5.74
N PRO A 10 -5.52 18.29 4.83
CA PRO A 10 -6.89 18.60 4.49
C PRO A 10 -7.58 17.40 3.83
N GLY A 11 -8.90 17.45 3.71
CA GLY A 11 -9.67 16.42 3.03
C GLY A 11 -9.35 16.32 1.53
N MET A 12 -9.83 15.24 0.91
CA MET A 12 -9.57 14.94 -0.51
C MET A 12 -10.03 16.04 -1.47
N GLY A 13 -11.06 16.81 -1.15
CA GLY A 13 -11.49 17.94 -1.99
C GLY A 13 -10.41 19.00 -2.20
N THR A 14 -9.46 19.16 -1.27
CA THR A 14 -8.30 20.04 -1.47
C THR A 14 -7.32 19.46 -2.49
N TYR A 15 -7.13 18.14 -2.50
CA TYR A 15 -6.33 17.47 -3.53
C TYR A 15 -6.97 17.63 -4.92
N ASP A 16 -8.28 17.47 -5.04
CA ASP A 16 -8.98 17.57 -6.33
C ASP A 16 -8.85 18.99 -6.92
N ARG A 17 -9.02 20.03 -6.08
CA ARG A 17 -8.79 21.42 -6.50
C ARG A 17 -7.34 21.67 -6.90
N PHE A 18 -6.38 21.16 -6.12
CA PHE A 18 -4.97 21.28 -6.46
C PHE A 18 -4.64 20.60 -7.79
N LYS A 19 -5.19 19.41 -8.05
CA LYS A 19 -5.00 18.67 -9.30
C LYS A 19 -5.52 19.45 -10.51
N ALA A 20 -6.72 20.00 -10.41
CA ALA A 20 -7.30 20.80 -11.50
C ALA A 20 -6.43 22.03 -11.81
N MET A 21 -5.99 22.75 -10.77
CA MET A 21 -5.12 23.91 -10.90
C MET A 21 -3.75 23.55 -11.48
N PHE A 22 -3.16 22.44 -11.04
CA PHE A 22 -1.90 21.93 -11.57
C PHE A 22 -2.01 21.58 -13.06
N GLU A 23 -3.05 20.82 -13.45
CA GLU A 23 -3.27 20.42 -14.84
C GLU A 23 -3.47 21.64 -15.76
N GLN A 24 -4.24 22.63 -15.31
CA GLN A 24 -4.45 23.90 -16.02
C GLN A 24 -3.12 24.62 -16.26
N TYR A 25 -2.37 24.92 -15.19
CA TYR A 25 -1.15 25.72 -15.32
C TYR A 25 0.01 24.96 -15.98
N SER A 26 0.04 23.63 -15.90
CA SER A 26 0.99 22.82 -16.68
C SER A 26 0.73 22.93 -18.19
N GLN A 27 -0.54 22.92 -18.60
CA GLN A 27 -0.92 23.13 -20.01
C GLN A 27 -0.60 24.56 -20.47
N GLU A 28 -0.96 25.58 -19.69
CA GLU A 28 -0.65 26.98 -20.02
C GLU A 28 0.86 27.22 -20.16
N ALA A 29 1.68 26.56 -19.33
CA ALA A 29 3.13 26.63 -19.41
C ALA A 29 3.75 25.78 -20.54
N GLY A 30 2.95 25.00 -21.28
CA GLY A 30 3.42 24.08 -22.31
C GLY A 30 4.28 22.93 -21.78
N LYS A 31 4.17 22.58 -20.50
CA LYS A 31 5.01 21.57 -19.84
C LYS A 31 4.28 20.25 -19.67
N GLN A 32 4.98 19.15 -19.96
CA GLN A 32 4.51 17.79 -19.67
C GLN A 32 4.86 17.44 -18.21
N GLN A 33 3.98 17.83 -17.28
CA GLN A 33 4.15 17.56 -15.84
C GLN A 33 3.07 16.60 -15.35
N TYR A 34 3.42 15.78 -14.36
CA TYR A 34 2.54 14.73 -13.87
C TYR A 34 2.53 14.72 -12.34
N LEU A 35 1.35 14.47 -11.77
CA LEU A 35 1.22 14.22 -10.34
C LEU A 35 1.61 12.79 -10.03
N ILE A 36 2.67 12.64 -9.24
CA ILE A 36 3.10 11.34 -8.71
C ILE A 36 2.70 11.28 -7.24
N PRO A 37 1.58 10.60 -6.89
CA PRO A 37 1.16 10.51 -5.51
C PRO A 37 2.01 9.51 -4.72
N TYR A 38 2.24 9.82 -3.45
CA TYR A 38 2.91 8.93 -2.49
C TYR A 38 1.90 8.45 -1.44
N PHE A 39 1.76 7.12 -1.31
CA PHE A 39 0.79 6.48 -0.42
C PHE A 39 1.46 5.75 0.74
N ILE A 40 0.92 5.96 1.94
CA ILE A 40 1.33 5.25 3.16
C ILE A 40 0.21 4.32 3.60
N ALA A 41 0.51 3.04 3.75
CA ALA A 41 -0.38 2.06 4.36
C ALA A 41 -0.25 2.06 5.89
N ALA A 42 -1.29 1.66 6.62
CA ALA A 42 -1.23 1.37 8.05
C ALA A 42 -0.78 2.55 8.95
N HIS A 43 -1.05 3.79 8.54
CA HIS A 43 -0.84 4.97 9.40
C HIS A 43 -1.71 4.86 10.67
N PRO A 44 -1.24 5.31 11.85
CA PRO A 44 -2.08 5.38 13.06
C PRO A 44 -3.40 6.11 12.82
N GLY A 45 -4.50 5.55 13.31
CA GLY A 45 -5.86 6.03 13.06
C GLY A 45 -6.53 5.46 11.80
N THR A 46 -5.80 4.67 10.99
CA THR A 46 -6.35 3.98 9.81
C THR A 46 -7.11 2.72 10.23
N ARG A 47 -8.30 2.53 9.67
CA ARG A 47 -9.08 1.29 9.70
C ARG A 47 -9.01 0.53 8.38
N ASP A 48 -9.49 -0.71 8.37
CA ASP A 48 -9.52 -1.53 7.15
C ASP A 48 -10.45 -0.89 6.09
N GLU A 49 -11.54 -0.25 6.53
CA GLU A 49 -12.46 0.50 5.68
C GLU A 49 -11.80 1.70 5.00
N ASP A 50 -10.89 2.40 5.70
CA ASP A 50 -10.17 3.53 5.12
C ASP A 50 -9.26 3.08 3.97
N MET A 51 -8.58 1.93 4.14
CA MET A 51 -7.72 1.36 3.11
C MET A 51 -8.53 0.83 1.92
N MET A 52 -9.68 0.20 2.18
CA MET A 52 -10.62 -0.21 1.12
C MET A 52 -11.12 1.01 0.32
N ASN A 53 -11.54 2.08 1.00
CA ASN A 53 -12.01 3.30 0.34
C ASN A 53 -10.90 3.98 -0.47
N LEU A 54 -9.67 4.00 0.04
CA LEU A 54 -8.51 4.49 -0.70
C LEU A 54 -8.25 3.61 -1.93
N ALA A 55 -8.34 2.29 -1.83
CA ALA A 55 -8.19 1.39 -2.97
C ALA A 55 -9.23 1.64 -4.08
N LEU A 56 -10.49 1.88 -3.69
CA LEU A 56 -11.54 2.29 -4.63
C LEU A 56 -11.24 3.63 -5.29
N TRP A 57 -10.75 4.60 -4.51
CA TRP A 57 -10.33 5.90 -5.04
C TRP A 57 -9.19 5.76 -6.05
N LEU A 58 -8.17 4.94 -5.74
CA LEU A 58 -7.06 4.63 -6.66
C LEU A 58 -7.59 4.04 -7.97
N LYS A 59 -8.48 3.05 -7.88
CA LYS A 59 -9.06 2.40 -9.06
C LYS A 59 -9.86 3.35 -9.93
N ARG A 60 -10.71 4.21 -9.33
CA ARG A 60 -11.49 5.23 -10.04
C ARG A 60 -10.60 6.24 -10.75
N ASN A 61 -9.50 6.63 -10.13
CA ASN A 61 -8.51 7.56 -10.68
C ASN A 61 -7.43 6.88 -11.54
N LYS A 62 -7.59 5.59 -11.87
CA LYS A 62 -6.68 4.80 -12.71
C LYS A 62 -5.24 4.75 -12.17
N PHE A 63 -5.05 4.93 -10.86
CA PHE A 63 -3.75 4.75 -10.23
C PHE A 63 -3.50 3.26 -9.91
N ARG A 64 -2.28 2.81 -10.24
CA ARG A 64 -1.72 1.51 -9.87
C ARG A 64 -0.40 1.75 -9.17
N ALA A 65 -0.43 1.81 -7.84
CA ALA A 65 0.76 2.11 -7.06
C ALA A 65 1.57 0.84 -6.83
N ASP A 66 2.73 0.70 -7.47
CA ASP A 66 3.63 -0.43 -7.20
C ASP A 66 4.50 -0.16 -5.95
N GLN A 67 4.93 1.10 -5.80
CA GLN A 67 5.67 1.56 -4.64
C GLN A 67 4.72 2.04 -3.55
N VAL A 68 4.53 1.21 -2.54
CA VAL A 68 3.72 1.50 -1.37
C VAL A 68 4.56 1.30 -0.11
N GLN A 69 4.64 2.35 0.70
CA GLN A 69 5.32 2.29 1.98
C GLN A 69 4.32 1.97 3.09
N THR A 70 4.60 0.95 3.87
CA THR A 70 3.89 0.75 5.14
C THR A 70 4.47 1.71 6.17
N PHE A 71 3.61 2.32 6.98
CA PHE A 71 4.02 3.16 8.09
C PHE A 71 5.08 2.44 8.95
N TYR A 72 6.13 3.19 9.27
CA TYR A 72 7.22 2.77 10.14
C TYR A 72 7.34 3.81 11.26
N PRO A 73 7.31 3.40 12.54
CA PRO A 73 7.34 4.31 13.67
C PRO A 73 8.75 4.91 13.86
N SER A 74 9.09 5.95 13.09
CA SER A 74 10.35 6.67 13.25
C SER A 74 10.34 7.52 14.53
N PRO A 75 11.44 7.59 15.30
CA PRO A 75 11.54 8.49 16.44
C PRO A 75 11.19 9.94 16.09
N MET A 76 10.79 10.72 17.11
CA MET A 76 10.48 12.16 16.99
C MET A 76 9.31 12.52 16.05
N ALA A 77 8.54 11.55 15.55
CA ALA A 77 7.34 11.80 14.76
C ALA A 77 6.06 11.74 15.61
N THR A 78 5.14 12.69 15.39
CA THR A 78 3.81 12.70 16.04
C THR A 78 3.03 11.41 15.77
N ALA A 79 3.13 10.88 14.55
CA ALA A 79 2.53 9.59 14.19
C ALA A 79 3.12 8.44 15.02
N THR A 80 4.39 8.47 15.38
CA THR A 80 5.00 7.45 16.26
C THR A 80 4.46 7.54 17.69
N ALA A 81 4.25 8.77 18.20
CA ALA A 81 3.56 8.96 19.47
C ALA A 81 2.12 8.39 19.42
N MET A 82 1.39 8.62 18.33
CA MET A 82 0.07 7.98 18.10
C MET A 82 0.17 6.46 18.05
N TYR A 83 1.16 5.93 17.33
CA TYR A 83 1.39 4.50 17.17
C TYR A 83 1.61 3.82 18.52
N HIS A 84 2.44 4.38 19.40
CA HIS A 84 2.72 3.78 20.70
C HIS A 84 1.62 4.03 21.73
N SER A 85 1.12 5.26 21.85
CA SER A 85 0.13 5.63 22.87
C SER A 85 -1.30 5.22 22.54
N GLY A 86 -1.64 5.05 21.25
CA GLY A 86 -3.03 4.89 20.82
C GLY A 86 -3.90 6.12 21.05
N LYS A 87 -3.29 7.31 21.26
CA LYS A 87 -3.95 8.59 21.47
C LYS A 87 -3.54 9.59 20.38
N ASN A 88 -4.37 10.62 20.16
CA ASN A 88 -4.09 11.68 19.21
C ASN A 88 -3.48 12.93 19.91
N PRO A 89 -2.14 13.11 19.89
CA PRO A 89 -1.47 14.24 20.55
C PRO A 89 -1.70 15.59 19.85
N LEU A 90 -2.37 15.64 18.69
CA LEU A 90 -2.79 16.90 18.06
C LEU A 90 -3.92 17.60 18.84
N LYS A 91 -4.52 16.91 19.80
CA LYS A 91 -5.50 17.45 20.75
C LYS A 91 -4.98 17.24 22.17
N ARG A 92 -5.49 18.00 23.15
CA ARG A 92 -5.15 17.81 24.56
C ARG A 92 -5.42 16.36 24.97
N VAL A 93 -4.37 15.69 25.46
CA VAL A 93 -4.47 14.30 25.93
C VAL A 93 -4.76 14.32 27.44
N SER A 94 -5.86 13.68 27.83
CA SER A 94 -6.28 13.45 29.22
C SER A 94 -6.68 11.99 29.39
N ARG A 95 -7.02 11.59 30.63
CA ARG A 95 -7.53 10.23 30.92
C ARG A 95 -8.81 9.89 30.13
N GLN A 96 -9.60 10.90 29.76
CA GLN A 96 -10.86 10.74 29.06
C GLN A 96 -10.73 10.88 27.53
N SER A 97 -9.53 11.17 27.00
CA SER A 97 -9.36 11.32 25.55
C SER A 97 -9.68 10.03 24.80
N ASP A 98 -10.31 10.16 23.64
CA ASP A 98 -10.59 9.05 22.73
C ASP A 98 -9.31 8.29 22.35
N SER A 99 -9.45 6.98 22.18
CA SER A 99 -8.40 6.14 21.59
C SER A 99 -8.54 6.10 20.07
N MET A 100 -7.44 5.78 19.41
CA MET A 100 -7.40 5.56 17.96
C MET A 100 -6.78 4.21 17.63
N PRO A 101 -7.25 3.54 16.56
CA PRO A 101 -6.71 2.25 16.16
C PRO A 101 -5.26 2.38 15.69
N THR A 102 -4.43 1.40 16.03
CA THR A 102 -3.05 1.31 15.53
C THR A 102 -2.80 -0.08 14.96
N VAL A 103 -2.26 -0.12 13.74
CA VAL A 103 -2.09 -1.35 12.98
C VAL A 103 -0.71 -1.94 13.29
N ARG A 104 -0.67 -2.90 14.22
CA ARG A 104 0.58 -3.53 14.67
C ARG A 104 0.81 -4.92 14.07
N LYS A 105 -0.26 -5.70 13.92
CA LYS A 105 -0.19 -7.10 13.45
C LYS A 105 0.32 -7.15 12.01
N LEU A 106 1.29 -8.03 11.75
CA LEU A 106 1.88 -8.18 10.42
C LEU A 106 0.85 -8.51 9.35
N SER A 107 -0.14 -9.37 9.67
CA SER A 107 -1.24 -9.71 8.76
C SER A 107 -2.06 -8.47 8.37
N GLN A 108 -2.45 -7.64 9.33
CA GLN A 108 -3.21 -6.42 9.04
C GLN A 108 -2.37 -5.38 8.27
N ARG A 109 -1.08 -5.27 8.57
CA ARG A 109 -0.15 -4.42 7.80
C ARG A 109 -0.02 -4.88 6.34
N ARG A 110 0.01 -6.21 6.10
CA ARG A 110 0.01 -6.81 4.76
C ARG A 110 -1.31 -6.53 4.06
N LEU A 111 -2.45 -6.73 4.72
CA LEU A 111 -3.78 -6.40 4.18
C LEU A 111 -3.88 -4.92 3.77
N HIS A 112 -3.43 -3.99 4.62
CA HIS A 112 -3.44 -2.56 4.29
C HIS A 112 -2.59 -2.24 3.07
N LYS A 113 -1.42 -2.87 2.95
CA LYS A 113 -0.57 -2.74 1.77
C LYS A 113 -1.20 -3.38 0.53
N ALA A 114 -1.87 -4.52 0.70
CA ALA A 114 -2.58 -5.24 -0.37
C ALA A 114 -3.71 -4.39 -0.97
N PHE A 115 -4.45 -3.62 -0.16
CA PHE A 115 -5.47 -2.70 -0.65
C PHE A 115 -4.89 -1.63 -1.58
N LEU A 116 -3.73 -1.05 -1.25
CA LEU A 116 -3.08 -0.05 -2.12
C LEU A 116 -2.52 -0.67 -3.41
N ARG A 117 -2.23 -1.97 -3.39
CA ARG A 117 -1.80 -2.77 -4.53
C ARG A 117 -2.93 -3.67 -5.04
N TYR A 118 -4.16 -3.16 -5.13
CA TYR A 118 -5.35 -3.93 -5.52
C TYR A 118 -5.23 -4.60 -6.90
N HIS A 119 -4.40 -4.06 -7.80
CA HIS A 119 -4.19 -4.59 -9.15
C HIS A 119 -3.32 -5.84 -9.19
N ASP A 120 -2.57 -6.12 -8.12
CA ASP A 120 -1.63 -7.23 -8.02
C ASP A 120 -2.38 -8.55 -7.73
N PRO A 121 -2.32 -9.55 -8.64
CA PRO A 121 -3.05 -10.81 -8.47
C PRO A 121 -2.69 -11.61 -7.23
N GLU A 122 -1.47 -11.46 -6.70
CA GLU A 122 -1.03 -12.17 -5.50
C GLU A 122 -1.80 -11.69 -4.25
N ASN A 123 -2.31 -10.45 -4.26
CA ASN A 123 -3.08 -9.87 -3.16
C ASN A 123 -4.57 -10.26 -3.18
N TRP A 124 -5.11 -10.69 -4.33
CA TRP A 124 -6.55 -10.91 -4.50
C TRP A 124 -7.18 -11.93 -3.54
N PRO A 125 -6.54 -13.05 -3.16
CA PRO A 125 -7.12 -13.99 -2.19
C PRO A 125 -7.35 -13.36 -0.81
N GLU A 126 -6.37 -12.59 -0.33
CA GLU A 126 -6.46 -11.89 0.95
C GLU A 126 -7.53 -10.79 0.87
N LEU A 127 -7.54 -10.01 -0.22
CA LEU A 127 -8.54 -8.95 -0.43
C LEU A 127 -9.96 -9.50 -0.52
N ARG A 128 -10.20 -10.60 -1.24
CA ARG A 128 -11.54 -11.23 -1.30
C ARG A 128 -12.00 -11.68 0.08
N THR A 129 -11.11 -12.26 0.88
CA THR A 129 -11.42 -12.69 2.26
C THR A 129 -11.78 -11.50 3.13
N ALA A 130 -10.99 -10.42 3.08
CA ALA A 130 -11.25 -9.20 3.82
C ALA A 130 -12.57 -8.54 3.39
N LEU A 131 -12.82 -8.39 2.09
CA LEU A 131 -14.05 -7.82 1.55
C LEU A 131 -15.30 -8.59 2.00
N LYS A 132 -15.26 -9.93 1.97
CA LYS A 132 -16.35 -10.76 2.50
C LYS A 132 -16.57 -10.52 3.99
N LYS A 133 -15.50 -10.48 4.79
CA LYS A 133 -15.57 -10.21 6.23
C LYS A 133 -16.14 -8.83 6.55
N MET A 134 -15.87 -7.84 5.69
CA MET A 134 -16.39 -6.48 5.79
C MET A 134 -17.83 -6.32 5.26
N GLY A 135 -18.46 -7.40 4.77
CA GLY A 135 -19.78 -7.32 4.13
C GLY A 135 -19.79 -6.64 2.77
N ARG A 136 -18.61 -6.49 2.13
CA ARG A 136 -18.41 -5.80 0.85
C ARG A 136 -18.12 -6.76 -0.30
N ALA A 137 -18.83 -7.87 -0.34
CA ALA A 137 -18.74 -8.85 -1.42
C ALA A 137 -19.17 -8.26 -2.79
N ASP A 138 -19.95 -7.17 -2.79
CA ASP A 138 -20.30 -6.36 -3.96
C ASP A 138 -19.07 -5.79 -4.70
N LEU A 139 -17.93 -5.67 -4.02
CA LEU A 139 -16.67 -5.23 -4.62
C LEU A 139 -15.88 -6.36 -5.30
N ILE A 140 -16.43 -7.58 -5.38
CA ILE A 140 -15.78 -8.73 -6.02
C ILE A 140 -16.45 -9.00 -7.37
N GLY A 141 -15.73 -8.78 -8.47
CA GLY A 141 -16.27 -8.96 -9.81
C GLY A 141 -15.34 -8.40 -10.90
N ASN A 142 -15.75 -8.57 -12.16
CA ASN A 142 -14.93 -8.17 -13.32
C ASN A 142 -15.24 -6.77 -13.86
N GLY A 143 -16.33 -6.15 -13.41
CA GLY A 143 -16.76 -4.82 -13.86
C GLY A 143 -15.93 -3.67 -13.27
N LYS A 144 -16.07 -2.48 -13.86
CA LYS A 144 -15.34 -1.25 -13.47
C LYS A 144 -15.54 -0.85 -12.01
N LEU A 145 -16.70 -1.15 -11.42
CA LEU A 145 -17.06 -0.78 -10.05
C LEU A 145 -16.53 -1.74 -8.97
N HIS A 146 -16.16 -2.95 -9.35
CA HIS A 146 -15.58 -3.93 -8.42
C HIS A 146 -14.14 -3.55 -8.09
N LEU A 147 -13.58 -3.98 -6.97
CA LEU A 147 -12.19 -3.76 -6.61
C LEU A 147 -11.28 -4.87 -7.17
N VAL A 148 -11.63 -6.14 -6.92
CA VAL A 148 -10.86 -7.33 -7.32
C VAL A 148 -11.72 -8.36 -8.06
N PRO A 149 -11.15 -9.18 -8.97
CA PRO A 149 -11.89 -10.21 -9.68
C PRO A 149 -12.19 -11.44 -8.78
N PRO A 150 -13.19 -12.25 -9.14
CA PRO A 150 -13.61 -13.40 -8.34
C PRO A 150 -12.62 -14.57 -8.38
N ARG A 151 -11.80 -14.68 -9.43
CA ARG A 151 -10.87 -15.80 -9.65
C ARG A 151 -9.43 -15.30 -9.79
N GLN A 152 -8.48 -16.18 -9.46
CA GLN A 152 -7.07 -15.94 -9.77
C GLN A 152 -6.83 -16.08 -11.28
N PRO A 153 -5.88 -15.31 -11.84
CA PRO A 153 -5.44 -15.56 -13.20
C PRO A 153 -4.66 -16.87 -13.23
N ALA A 154 -4.63 -17.55 -14.38
CA ALA A 154 -3.78 -18.72 -14.55
C ALA A 154 -2.31 -18.31 -14.32
N LYS A 155 -1.59 -19.03 -13.45
CA LYS A 155 -0.15 -18.87 -13.30
C LYS A 155 0.53 -19.35 -14.57
N ARG A 156 0.74 -18.43 -15.53
CA ARG A 156 1.60 -18.68 -16.68
C ARG A 156 3.03 -18.63 -16.16
N HIS A 157 3.58 -19.78 -15.78
CA HIS A 157 5.03 -19.89 -15.68
C HIS A 157 5.61 -19.53 -17.04
N ALA A 158 6.67 -18.72 -17.07
CA ALA A 158 7.46 -18.62 -18.29
C ALA A 158 7.98 -20.03 -18.57
N THR A 159 7.40 -20.70 -19.55
CA THR A 159 7.91 -21.98 -20.02
C THR A 159 9.26 -21.66 -20.64
N VAL A 160 10.33 -21.93 -19.91
CA VAL A 160 11.68 -21.88 -20.45
C VAL A 160 11.74 -22.99 -21.51
N PRO A 161 11.99 -22.67 -22.79
CA PRO A 161 12.14 -23.70 -23.81
C PRO A 161 13.17 -24.74 -23.36
N ALA A 162 12.88 -26.02 -23.56
CA ALA A 162 13.84 -27.07 -23.28
C ALA A 162 15.14 -26.78 -24.07
N GLY A 163 16.26 -26.63 -23.37
CA GLY A 163 17.55 -26.27 -23.96
C GLY A 163 18.02 -24.82 -23.70
N THR A 164 17.21 -23.97 -23.08
CA THR A 164 17.67 -22.63 -22.67
C THR A 164 18.66 -22.78 -21.50
N ARG A 165 19.93 -22.44 -21.72
CA ARG A 165 20.95 -22.44 -20.66
C ARG A 165 20.60 -21.39 -19.61
N ALA A 166 20.56 -21.77 -18.34
CA ALA A 166 20.44 -20.82 -17.24
C ALA A 166 21.60 -19.82 -17.32
N PHE A 167 21.29 -18.52 -17.30
CA PHE A 167 22.32 -17.49 -17.22
C PHE A 167 23.00 -17.60 -15.85
N ALA A 168 24.21 -18.18 -15.83
CA ALA A 168 25.03 -18.22 -14.63
C ALA A 168 25.63 -16.83 -14.41
N THR A 169 25.16 -16.10 -13.41
CA THR A 169 25.89 -14.92 -12.92
C THR A 169 27.27 -15.38 -12.46
N GLN A 170 28.32 -14.85 -13.07
CA GLN A 170 29.70 -15.12 -12.66
C GLN A 170 29.90 -14.58 -11.23
N HIS A 171 29.80 -15.44 -10.23
CA HIS A 171 30.25 -15.14 -8.88
C HIS A 171 31.78 -15.20 -8.88
N ASN A 172 32.45 -14.08 -8.55
CA ASN A 172 33.89 -13.80 -8.36
C ASN A 172 34.89 -14.96 -8.10
N GLY A 173 34.91 -16.01 -8.92
CA GLY A 173 35.89 -17.09 -8.87
C GLY A 173 35.88 -17.99 -7.62
N LEU A 174 34.89 -17.85 -6.73
CA LEU A 174 34.82 -18.68 -5.53
C LEU A 174 34.07 -20.00 -5.82
N PRO A 175 34.64 -21.16 -5.43
CA PRO A 175 33.99 -22.45 -5.65
C PRO A 175 32.67 -22.54 -4.90
N ARG A 176 31.67 -23.18 -5.52
CA ARG A 176 30.30 -23.32 -4.98
C ARG A 176 30.24 -23.95 -3.58
N ASN A 177 31.23 -24.77 -3.24
CA ASN A 177 31.46 -25.27 -1.88
C ASN A 177 32.91 -24.98 -1.46
N PRO A 178 33.15 -24.20 -0.39
CA PRO A 178 34.50 -24.02 0.13
C PRO A 178 35.03 -25.34 0.70
N ALA A 179 36.28 -25.70 0.35
CA ALA A 179 36.91 -26.91 0.85
C ALA A 179 37.08 -26.83 2.38
N ARG A 180 36.72 -27.93 3.07
CA ARG A 180 36.88 -28.04 4.53
C ARG A 180 38.38 -28.02 4.87
N ARG A 181 38.83 -26.95 5.53
CA ARG A 181 40.22 -26.77 5.97
C ARG A 181 40.60 -27.92 6.93
N LYS A 182 41.58 -28.76 6.56
CA LYS A 182 42.13 -29.78 7.47
C LYS A 182 42.72 -29.05 8.69
N ARG A 183 42.21 -29.36 9.88
CA ARG A 183 42.78 -28.88 11.14
C ARG A 183 44.13 -29.57 11.34
N ARG A 184 45.17 -28.77 11.59
CA ARG A 184 46.44 -29.22 12.17
C ARG A 184 46.28 -29.27 13.68
#